data_AF-E4MBY4-F1
#
_entry.id   AF-E4MBY4-F1
#
_cell.length_a   1.000
_cell.length_b   1.000
_cell.length_c   1.000
_cell.angle_alpha   90.00
_cell.angle_beta   90.00
_cell.angle_gamma   90.00
#
_symmetry.space_group_name_H-M   'P 1'
#
loop_
_entity.id
_entity.type
_entity.pdbx_description
1 polymer ?
#
loop_
_entity_poly.entity_id
_entity_poly.type
_entity_poly.pdbx_seq_one_letter_code
_entity_poly.pdbx_strand_id
1 'polypeptide(L)'
;MVRIRFRHLLPILAALTLWLPAQAQLHRGARTIVRGGMLVQRDSLASKTDSLADLSLVRELDSLMTGLFAADSAAVAELRTDDISKADSLYRLKMAGIKIESDTTKHKRGWLMSDSMSLSKVCWISTVLPGYGQIYNKQYWKLPVLYGTLGAGLALYLHENKTYKPLKREYEAYTNKNLSRTPELDALQSRMIRSNTRRQVYLGLTVASYIYFIGDAAVNYSTNEVSDVKKATTLACIFPGAGQIYNKSYWKVPFVVGGFAAMIYCIDWNNRGYQRFKKAYRLLSDYEKNPDAYPDGPTDEFHGRYSADFIRNLRNNYRRNRDLCIIISAGLYVLQIVDAHVDAHLKDYDVSDDLSMNLEPLVDYTYVPSAGGNRAVFGFNLSFKF
;
A
#
# COMPACT_ATOMS: atom_id res chain seq x y z
N MET A 1 -33.57 -1.83 -31.79
CA MET A 1 -34.14 -1.04 -30.67
C MET A 1 -34.08 -1.91 -29.42
N VAL A 2 -33.44 -1.44 -28.35
CA VAL A 2 -33.86 -1.51 -26.93
C VAL A 2 -32.70 -0.91 -26.12
N ARG A 3 -32.93 0.31 -25.61
CA ARG A 3 -32.08 0.99 -24.62
C ARG A 3 -32.47 0.51 -23.24
N ILE A 4 -31.53 -0.01 -22.45
CA ILE A 4 -31.75 -0.28 -21.02
C ILE A 4 -31.10 0.85 -20.21
N ARG A 5 -31.92 1.50 -19.38
CA ARG A 5 -31.67 2.77 -18.68
C ARG A 5 -30.89 2.54 -17.37
N PHE A 6 -29.74 3.20 -17.25
CA PHE A 6 -28.90 3.33 -16.06
C PHE A 6 -29.52 4.30 -15.01
N ARG A 7 -30.74 4.05 -14.53
CA ARG A 7 -31.44 5.01 -13.64
C ARG A 7 -31.82 4.49 -12.25
N HIS A 8 -31.36 3.30 -11.85
CA HIS A 8 -31.70 2.72 -10.55
C HIS A 8 -30.52 2.23 -9.69
N LEU A 9 -29.27 2.54 -10.06
CA LEU A 9 -28.08 2.20 -9.23
C LEU A 9 -27.59 3.35 -8.33
N LEU A 10 -28.23 4.52 -8.38
CA LEU A 10 -27.90 5.69 -7.56
C LEU A 10 -28.65 5.83 -6.21
N PRO A 11 -29.82 5.19 -5.94
CA PRO A 11 -30.46 5.33 -4.64
C PRO A 11 -29.99 4.31 -3.57
N ILE A 12 -29.28 3.24 -3.94
CA ILE A 12 -28.77 2.24 -2.97
C ILE A 12 -27.46 2.71 -2.31
N LEU A 13 -26.72 3.61 -2.97
CA LEU A 13 -25.49 4.22 -2.45
C LEU A 13 -25.75 5.47 -1.59
N ALA A 14 -27.01 5.96 -1.53
CA ALA A 14 -27.41 7.13 -0.75
C ALA A 14 -28.07 6.79 0.60
N ALA A 15 -28.23 5.50 0.93
CA ALA A 15 -28.88 5.06 2.17
C ALA A 15 -27.91 4.73 3.32
N LEU A 16 -26.61 5.02 3.17
CA LEU A 16 -25.58 4.77 4.21
C LEU A 16 -24.92 6.06 4.75
N THR A 17 -25.48 7.23 4.48
CA THR A 17 -24.93 8.53 4.91
C THR A 17 -25.84 9.37 5.80
N LEU A 18 -26.85 8.77 6.44
CA LEU A 18 -27.75 9.51 7.34
C LEU A 18 -28.06 8.72 8.61
N TRP A 19 -27.11 8.74 9.56
CA TRP A 19 -27.37 8.95 10.98
C TRP A 19 -26.09 8.78 11.80
N LEU A 20 -25.64 9.86 12.44
CA LEU A 20 -25.11 9.91 13.81
C LEU A 20 -25.00 11.40 14.21
N PRO A 21 -25.39 11.78 15.45
CA PRO A 21 -25.52 13.16 15.87
C PRO A 21 -24.17 13.81 16.19
N ALA A 22 -24.08 15.10 15.88
CA ALA A 22 -22.95 15.97 16.17
C ALA A 22 -23.12 16.66 17.52
N GLN A 23 -22.31 16.28 18.51
CA GLN A 23 -21.87 17.08 19.67
C GLN A 23 -20.70 16.29 20.30
N ALA A 24 -19.55 16.83 20.67
CA ALA A 24 -19.25 18.13 21.22
C ALA A 24 -17.84 18.60 20.80
N GLN A 25 -17.73 19.84 20.30
CA GLN A 25 -16.47 20.57 20.30
C GLN A 25 -16.27 21.18 21.69
N LEU A 26 -15.35 20.62 22.47
CA LEU A 26 -14.87 21.25 23.69
C LEU A 26 -14.02 22.48 23.33
N HIS A 27 -14.33 23.58 24.00
CA HIS A 27 -13.71 24.89 23.83
C HIS A 27 -12.19 24.82 24.04
N ARG A 28 -11.43 25.44 23.12
CA ARG A 28 -10.01 25.76 23.36
C ARG A 28 -9.93 26.75 24.53
N GLY A 29 -9.52 26.25 25.70
CA GLY A 29 -9.17 27.08 26.85
C GLY A 29 -8.01 28.02 26.54
N ALA A 30 -8.06 29.21 27.12
CA ALA A 30 -7.08 30.28 26.93
C ALA A 30 -5.64 29.82 27.27
N ARG A 31 -4.68 30.30 26.48
CA ARG A 31 -3.24 30.18 26.76
C ARG A 31 -2.96 30.64 28.20
N THR A 32 -2.57 29.71 29.06
CA THR A 32 -2.03 30.04 30.38
C THR A 32 -0.61 30.53 30.18
N ILE A 33 -0.40 31.82 30.36
CA ILE A 33 0.92 32.42 30.47
C ILE A 33 1.54 31.86 31.75
N VAL A 34 2.60 31.07 31.63
CA VAL A 34 3.45 30.69 32.77
C VAL A 34 4.15 31.97 33.23
N ARG A 35 3.60 32.61 34.27
CA ARG A 35 4.27 33.69 34.98
C ARG A 35 5.42 33.04 35.75
N GLY A 36 6.64 33.18 35.24
CA GLY A 36 7.85 32.85 35.98
C GLY A 36 7.82 33.53 37.34
N GLY A 37 8.10 32.78 38.40
CA GLY A 37 8.19 33.31 39.75
C GLY A 37 9.26 34.38 39.81
N MET A 38 8.83 35.64 39.91
CA MET A 38 9.69 36.72 40.36
C MET A 38 9.67 36.68 41.89
N LEU A 39 10.82 36.36 42.49
CA LEU A 39 11.05 36.60 43.91
C LEU A 39 10.92 38.11 44.14
N VAL A 40 9.85 38.52 44.81
CA VAL A 40 9.67 39.90 45.26
C VAL A 40 10.72 40.19 46.33
N GLN A 41 11.60 41.14 46.06
CA GLN A 41 12.53 41.68 47.05
C GLN A 41 11.71 42.41 48.12
N ARG A 42 12.02 42.14 49.38
CA ARG A 42 11.34 42.72 50.54
C ARG A 42 11.71 44.21 50.65
N ASP A 43 10.79 45.10 50.30
CA ASP A 43 10.94 46.52 50.63
C ASP A 43 10.75 46.73 52.13
N SER A 44 11.79 47.27 52.76
CA SER A 44 11.91 47.50 54.18
C SER A 44 11.28 48.85 54.58
N LEU A 45 9.95 48.93 54.61
CA LEU A 45 9.24 49.99 55.35
C LEU A 45 7.99 49.41 56.00
N ALA A 46 8.20 48.74 57.14
CA ALA A 46 7.13 48.21 57.97
C ALA A 46 6.60 49.31 58.91
N SER A 47 5.35 49.70 58.72
CA SER A 47 4.54 50.34 59.77
C SER A 47 4.30 49.32 60.88
N LYS A 48 4.61 49.73 62.10
CA LYS A 48 4.59 48.92 63.32
C LYS A 48 3.15 48.88 63.85
N THR A 49 2.43 47.79 63.63
CA THR A 49 1.16 47.46 64.30
C THR A 49 1.13 45.97 64.66
N ASP A 50 0.36 45.63 65.69
CA ASP A 50 0.58 44.52 66.63
C ASP A 50 0.68 43.10 66.03
N SER A 51 1.67 42.33 66.49
CA SER A 51 2.31 41.25 65.72
C SER A 51 2.08 39.81 66.19
N LEU A 52 1.07 39.54 67.03
CA LEU A 52 0.80 38.15 67.48
C LEU A 52 -0.48 37.55 66.90
N ALA A 53 -1.57 38.32 66.81
CA ALA A 53 -2.84 37.84 66.25
C ALA A 53 -2.78 37.69 64.71
N ASP A 54 -2.07 38.59 64.03
CA ASP A 54 -1.90 38.53 62.57
C ASP A 54 -0.97 37.38 62.15
N LEU A 55 0.04 37.04 62.95
CA LEU A 55 0.91 35.89 62.65
C LEU A 55 0.18 34.55 62.80
N SER A 56 -0.73 34.42 63.78
CA SER A 56 -1.56 33.21 63.89
C SER A 56 -2.53 33.09 62.71
N LEU A 57 -3.17 34.19 62.31
CA LEU A 57 -4.08 34.21 61.16
C LEU A 57 -3.37 33.90 59.85
N VAL A 58 -2.17 34.46 59.62
CA VAL A 58 -1.36 34.17 58.45
C VAL A 58 -0.93 32.71 58.41
N ARG A 59 -0.58 32.12 59.57
CA ARG A 59 -0.19 30.71 59.66
C ARG A 59 -1.37 29.76 59.45
N GLU A 60 -2.55 30.11 59.96
CA GLU A 60 -3.79 29.37 59.69
C GLU A 60 -4.16 29.44 58.21
N LEU A 61 -4.11 30.62 57.60
CA LEU A 61 -4.33 30.81 56.17
C LEU A 61 -3.33 29.99 55.32
N ASP A 62 -2.05 30.02 55.66
CA ASP A 62 -1.02 29.25 54.95
C ASP A 62 -1.23 27.73 55.07
N SER A 63 -1.69 27.25 56.24
CA SER A 63 -2.06 25.85 56.45
C SER A 63 -3.29 25.41 55.66
N LEU A 64 -4.30 26.29 55.55
CA LEU A 64 -5.50 26.03 54.76
C LEU A 64 -5.18 26.04 53.27
N MET A 65 -4.35 26.98 52.82
CA MET A 65 -3.91 27.06 51.44
C MET A 65 -3.09 25.83 51.03
N THR A 66 -2.14 25.39 51.87
CA THR A 66 -1.37 24.16 51.60
C THR A 66 -2.23 22.90 51.58
N GLY A 67 -3.22 22.80 52.46
CA GLY A 67 -4.20 21.71 52.44
C GLY A 67 -5.04 21.68 51.17
N LEU A 68 -5.56 22.84 50.74
CA LEU A 68 -6.34 22.98 49.50
C LEU A 68 -5.50 22.65 48.26
N PHE A 69 -4.26 23.12 48.19
CA PHE A 69 -3.34 22.81 47.08
C PHE A 69 -3.00 21.32 46.98
N ALA A 70 -2.83 20.64 48.13
CA ALA A 70 -2.54 19.20 48.16
C ALA A 70 -3.75 18.37 47.71
N ALA A 71 -4.96 18.75 48.12
CA ALA A 71 -6.20 18.10 47.71
C ALA A 71 -6.46 18.28 46.21
N ASP A 72 -6.25 19.49 45.68
CA ASP A 72 -6.45 19.81 44.27
C ASP A 72 -5.40 19.09 43.38
N SER A 73 -4.16 18.97 43.88
CA SER A 73 -3.11 18.18 43.21
C SER A 73 -3.42 16.68 43.17
N ALA A 74 -4.01 16.13 44.23
CA ALA A 74 -4.43 14.73 44.29
C ALA A 74 -5.62 14.46 43.35
N ALA A 75 -6.61 15.36 43.31
CA ALA A 75 -7.75 15.26 42.39
C ALA A 75 -7.31 15.36 40.91
N VAL A 76 -6.34 16.23 40.60
CA VAL A 76 -5.76 16.33 39.25
C VAL A 76 -4.92 15.10 38.89
N ALA A 77 -4.31 14.42 39.87
CA ALA A 77 -3.58 13.18 39.66
C ALA A 77 -4.52 12.00 39.35
N GLU A 78 -5.72 11.96 39.96
CA GLU A 78 -6.73 10.92 39.71
C GLU A 78 -7.42 11.09 38.33
N LEU A 79 -7.49 12.33 37.81
CA LEU A 79 -8.05 12.64 36.48
C LEU A 79 -7.06 12.50 35.32
N ARG A 80 -5.78 12.18 35.58
CA ARG A 80 -4.73 12.11 34.55
C ARG A 80 -4.57 10.69 34.00
N THR A 81 -4.76 10.55 32.69
CA THR A 81 -4.61 9.30 31.95
C THR A 81 -3.21 8.66 32.09
N ASP A 82 -3.19 7.34 32.20
CA ASP A 82 -2.11 6.46 32.68
C ASP A 82 -0.70 6.64 32.07
N ASP A 83 -0.56 7.32 30.93
CA ASP A 83 0.72 7.52 30.25
C ASP A 83 1.61 8.56 30.95
N ILE A 84 1.02 9.60 31.55
CA ILE A 84 1.78 10.67 32.22
C ILE A 84 2.21 10.23 33.63
N SER A 85 1.38 9.43 34.34
CA SER A 85 1.72 8.89 35.66
C SER A 85 2.87 7.88 35.60
N LYS A 86 2.94 7.07 34.53
CA LYS A 86 4.11 6.23 34.23
C LYS A 86 5.36 7.06 33.93
N ALA A 87 5.23 8.13 33.15
CA ALA A 87 6.37 9.02 32.88
C ALA A 87 6.88 9.69 34.17
N ASP A 88 5.99 10.16 35.04
CA ASP A 88 6.35 10.82 36.29
C ASP A 88 6.97 9.86 37.31
N SER A 89 6.44 8.63 37.42
CA SER A 89 7.06 7.57 38.24
C SER A 89 8.43 7.12 37.71
N LEU A 90 8.62 7.01 36.40
CA LEU A 90 9.92 6.76 35.78
C LEU A 90 10.91 7.90 36.03
N TYR A 91 10.46 9.16 35.96
CA TYR A 91 11.26 10.33 36.29
C TYR A 91 11.67 10.35 37.76
N ARG A 92 10.74 10.03 38.68
CA ARG A 92 11.03 9.90 40.12
C ARG A 92 12.04 8.79 40.41
N LEU A 93 11.90 7.64 39.76
CA LEU A 93 12.86 6.53 39.88
C LEU A 93 14.24 6.91 39.32
N LYS A 94 14.28 7.65 38.19
CA LYS A 94 15.52 8.18 37.61
C LYS A 94 16.18 9.23 38.51
N MET A 95 15.40 10.10 39.14
CA MET A 95 15.87 11.10 40.11
C MET A 95 16.35 10.43 41.41
N ALA A 96 15.74 9.32 41.81
CA ALA A 96 16.17 8.49 42.95
C ALA A 96 17.44 7.68 42.66
N GLY A 97 18.07 7.83 41.49
CA GLY A 97 19.30 7.13 41.12
C GLY A 97 19.12 5.63 40.85
N ILE A 98 17.87 5.14 40.82
CA ILE A 98 17.56 3.74 40.52
C ILE A 98 17.69 3.59 39.00
N LYS A 99 18.71 2.85 38.56
CA LYS A 99 18.83 2.44 37.15
C LYS A 99 17.67 1.51 36.83
N ILE A 100 16.67 2.03 36.15
CA ILE A 100 15.58 1.25 35.56
C ILE A 100 16.21 0.54 34.36
N GLU A 101 16.67 -0.68 34.57
CA GLU A 101 16.97 -1.58 33.46
C GLU A 101 15.63 -1.84 32.77
N SER A 102 15.45 -1.29 31.57
CA SER A 102 14.26 -1.59 30.79
C SER A 102 14.27 -3.09 30.58
N ASP A 103 13.25 -3.76 31.11
CA ASP A 103 13.10 -5.20 31.02
C ASP A 103 12.83 -5.57 29.56
N THR A 104 13.87 -5.50 28.74
CA THR A 104 13.91 -6.08 27.42
C THR A 104 14.11 -7.57 27.66
N THR A 105 13.10 -8.23 28.22
CA THR A 105 13.00 -9.68 28.15
C THR A 105 13.18 -10.02 26.69
N LYS A 106 14.37 -10.51 26.33
CA LYS A 106 14.70 -10.98 24.99
C LYS A 106 13.87 -12.24 24.79
N HIS A 107 12.58 -12.07 24.48
CA HIS A 107 11.79 -13.14 23.93
C HIS A 107 12.57 -13.64 22.72
N LYS A 108 12.93 -14.93 22.74
CA LYS A 108 13.51 -15.60 21.58
C LYS A 108 12.52 -15.40 20.45
N ARG A 109 12.78 -14.43 19.57
CA ARG A 109 11.90 -14.10 18.45
C ARG A 109 11.84 -15.33 17.56
N GLY A 110 10.68 -15.94 17.47
CA GLY A 110 10.46 -17.02 16.52
C GLY A 110 10.69 -16.49 15.11
N TRP A 111 11.32 -17.29 14.25
CA TRP A 111 11.60 -16.90 12.86
C TRP A 111 10.31 -16.59 12.06
N LEU A 112 9.18 -17.17 12.48
CA LEU A 112 7.86 -17.02 11.84
C LEU A 112 6.94 -15.94 12.44
N MET A 113 7.12 -15.52 13.70
CA MET A 113 6.26 -14.50 14.32
C MET A 113 7.09 -13.72 15.32
N SER A 114 7.32 -12.44 15.01
CA SER A 114 7.89 -11.46 15.93
C SER A 114 7.04 -10.21 15.89
N ASP A 115 6.76 -9.60 17.05
CA ASP A 115 5.86 -8.44 17.18
C ASP A 115 6.33 -7.18 16.42
N SER A 116 7.55 -7.18 15.88
CA SER A 116 8.14 -6.06 15.14
C SER A 116 8.69 -6.43 13.75
N MET A 117 7.98 -7.29 12.99
CA MET A 117 8.40 -7.53 11.60
C MET A 117 8.29 -6.26 10.76
N SER A 118 9.15 -6.13 9.74
CA SER A 118 9.01 -5.07 8.76
C SER A 118 7.86 -5.40 7.80
N LEU A 119 7.16 -4.38 7.32
CA LEU A 119 6.07 -4.53 6.34
C LEU A 119 6.50 -5.38 5.13
N SER A 120 7.69 -5.11 4.59
CA SER A 120 8.24 -5.84 3.45
C SER A 120 8.43 -7.33 3.75
N LYS A 121 8.86 -7.68 4.98
CA LYS A 121 8.99 -9.08 5.40
C LYS A 121 7.63 -9.75 5.52
N VAL A 122 6.64 -9.08 6.13
CA VAL A 122 5.28 -9.65 6.28
C VAL A 122 4.62 -9.85 4.92
N CYS A 123 4.76 -8.89 4.02
CA CYS A 123 4.31 -9.01 2.65
C CYS A 123 4.96 -10.17 1.90
N TRP A 124 6.29 -10.27 1.92
CA TRP A 124 7.02 -11.36 1.27
C TRP A 124 6.60 -12.74 1.79
N ILE A 125 6.44 -12.88 3.10
CA ILE A 125 5.98 -14.14 3.69
C ILE A 125 4.52 -14.40 3.28
N SER A 126 3.67 -13.37 3.22
CA SER A 126 2.27 -13.52 2.76
C SER A 126 2.14 -13.85 1.27
N THR A 127 3.13 -13.50 0.44
CA THR A 127 3.24 -13.92 -0.96
C THR A 127 3.59 -15.39 -1.12
N VAL A 128 4.19 -16.01 -0.10
CA VAL A 128 4.48 -17.46 -0.10
C VAL A 128 3.39 -18.23 0.64
N LEU A 129 2.92 -17.67 1.75
CA LEU A 129 1.95 -18.27 2.67
C LEU A 129 0.65 -17.45 2.67
N PRO A 130 -0.37 -17.87 1.90
CA PRO A 130 -1.68 -17.21 1.92
C PRO A 130 -2.22 -17.14 3.36
N GLY A 131 -2.62 -15.94 3.78
CA GLY A 131 -3.20 -15.72 5.10
C GLY A 131 -2.22 -15.24 6.17
N TYR A 132 -0.90 -15.27 5.89
CA TYR A 132 0.10 -14.87 6.87
C TYR A 132 -0.04 -13.40 7.29
N GLY A 133 -0.27 -12.49 6.34
CA GLY A 133 -0.48 -11.07 6.65
C GLY A 133 -1.72 -10.84 7.51
N GLN A 134 -2.79 -11.59 7.29
CA GLN A 134 -4.02 -11.55 8.10
C GLN A 134 -3.78 -12.07 9.51
N ILE A 135 -3.01 -13.15 9.66
CA ILE A 135 -2.59 -13.71 10.96
C ILE A 135 -1.76 -12.68 11.73
N TYR A 136 -0.79 -12.07 11.07
CA TYR A 136 0.06 -11.05 11.68
C TYR A 136 -0.75 -9.83 12.16
N ASN A 137 -1.66 -9.34 11.31
CA ASN A 137 -2.54 -8.22 11.63
C ASN A 137 -3.70 -8.60 12.59
N LYS A 138 -3.73 -9.84 13.13
CA LYS A 138 -4.81 -10.37 14.00
C LYS A 138 -6.21 -10.33 13.38
N GLN A 139 -6.30 -10.34 12.05
CA GLN A 139 -7.55 -10.32 11.27
C GLN A 139 -7.99 -11.75 10.87
N TYR A 140 -8.09 -12.65 11.85
CA TYR A 140 -8.38 -14.07 11.61
C TYR A 140 -9.72 -14.33 10.93
N TRP A 141 -10.71 -13.46 11.13
CA TRP A 141 -12.04 -13.58 10.53
C TRP A 141 -12.00 -13.52 8.99
N LYS A 142 -10.95 -12.96 8.39
CA LYS A 142 -10.76 -12.92 6.93
C LYS A 142 -10.24 -14.25 6.38
N LEU A 143 -9.67 -15.12 7.22
CA LEU A 143 -9.08 -16.39 6.78
C LEU A 143 -10.11 -17.36 6.18
N PRO A 144 -11.31 -17.59 6.77
CA PRO A 144 -12.32 -18.42 6.15
C PRO A 144 -12.73 -17.94 4.76
N VAL A 145 -12.81 -16.62 4.55
CA VAL A 145 -13.13 -16.03 3.24
C VAL A 145 -11.98 -16.24 2.26
N LEU A 146 -10.74 -16.00 2.69
CA LEU A 146 -9.54 -16.24 1.89
C LEU A 146 -9.44 -17.72 1.46
N TYR A 147 -9.44 -18.64 2.42
CA TYR A 147 -9.29 -20.06 2.14
C TYR A 147 -10.51 -20.64 1.42
N GLY A 148 -11.72 -20.15 1.72
CA GLY A 148 -12.94 -20.52 1.01
C GLY A 148 -12.89 -20.12 -0.45
N THR A 149 -12.52 -18.87 -0.75
CA THR A 149 -12.43 -18.38 -2.13
C THR A 149 -11.29 -19.04 -2.91
N LEU A 150 -10.10 -19.16 -2.32
CA LEU A 150 -8.97 -19.84 -2.96
C LEU A 150 -9.20 -21.34 -3.16
N GLY A 151 -9.71 -22.01 -2.13
CA GLY A 151 -10.01 -23.44 -2.17
C GLY A 151 -11.09 -23.76 -3.20
N ALA A 152 -12.20 -23.02 -3.21
CA ALA A 152 -13.25 -23.19 -4.19
C ALA A 152 -12.76 -22.88 -5.62
N GLY A 153 -12.03 -21.79 -5.80
CA GLY A 153 -11.49 -21.40 -7.10
C GLY A 153 -10.52 -22.44 -7.68
N LEU A 154 -9.60 -22.96 -6.86
CA LEU A 154 -8.69 -24.04 -7.25
C LEU A 154 -9.44 -25.36 -7.52
N ALA A 155 -10.42 -25.72 -6.69
CA ALA A 155 -11.21 -26.92 -6.90
C ALA A 155 -11.97 -26.88 -8.23
N LEU A 156 -12.61 -25.76 -8.54
CA LEU A 156 -13.31 -25.53 -9.81
C LEU A 156 -12.34 -25.53 -11.00
N TYR A 157 -11.17 -24.91 -10.85
CA TYR A 157 -10.11 -24.96 -11.87
C TYR A 157 -9.66 -26.39 -12.15
N LEU A 158 -9.36 -27.18 -11.12
CA LEU A 158 -8.91 -28.56 -11.27
C LEU A 158 -10.00 -29.44 -11.90
N HIS A 159 -11.25 -29.22 -11.52
CA HIS A 159 -12.40 -29.90 -12.12
C HIS A 159 -12.49 -29.62 -13.63
N GLU A 160 -12.49 -28.34 -14.03
CA GLU A 160 -12.52 -27.97 -15.46
C GLU A 160 -11.23 -28.35 -16.22
N ASN A 161 -10.10 -28.46 -15.52
CA ASN A 161 -8.87 -28.94 -16.14
C ASN A 161 -8.93 -30.43 -16.47
N LYS A 162 -9.65 -31.23 -15.66
CA LYS A 162 -9.89 -32.66 -15.94
C LYS A 162 -10.83 -32.84 -17.13
N THR A 163 -11.80 -31.96 -17.35
CA THR A 163 -12.71 -32.01 -18.51
C THR A 163 -12.03 -31.49 -19.79
N TYR A 164 -11.22 -30.43 -19.71
CA TYR A 164 -10.55 -29.83 -20.86
C TYR A 164 -9.49 -30.74 -21.51
N LYS A 165 -8.67 -31.44 -20.72
CA LYS A 165 -7.58 -32.30 -21.24
C LYS A 165 -8.06 -33.37 -22.24
N PRO A 166 -9.07 -34.20 -21.95
CA PRO A 166 -9.57 -35.18 -22.91
C PRO A 166 -10.20 -34.52 -24.14
N LEU A 167 -11.00 -33.45 -23.96
CA LEU A 167 -11.60 -32.70 -25.08
C LEU A 167 -10.53 -32.17 -26.06
N LYS A 168 -9.43 -31.66 -25.52
CA LYS A 168 -8.29 -31.19 -26.33
C LYS A 168 -7.62 -32.34 -27.09
N ARG A 169 -7.38 -33.47 -26.44
CA ARG A 169 -6.77 -34.66 -27.07
C ARG A 169 -7.63 -35.20 -28.20
N GLU A 170 -8.93 -35.25 -27.99
CA GLU A 170 -9.90 -35.67 -28.99
C GLU A 170 -9.90 -34.71 -30.18
N TYR A 171 -9.96 -33.40 -29.92
CA TYR A 171 -9.88 -32.38 -30.98
C TYR A 171 -8.59 -32.50 -31.81
N GLU A 172 -7.43 -32.61 -31.16
CA GLU A 172 -6.15 -32.81 -31.83
C GLU A 172 -6.12 -34.11 -32.66
N ALA A 173 -6.70 -35.21 -32.14
CA ALA A 173 -6.78 -36.47 -32.86
C ALA A 173 -7.64 -36.38 -34.14
N TYR A 174 -8.76 -35.64 -34.08
CA TYR A 174 -9.62 -35.40 -35.25
C TYR A 174 -8.94 -34.47 -36.27
N THR A 175 -8.35 -33.36 -35.83
CA THR A 175 -7.68 -32.39 -36.72
C THR A 175 -6.45 -32.99 -37.41
N ASN A 176 -5.75 -33.94 -36.77
CA ASN A 176 -4.62 -34.62 -37.38
C ASN A 176 -5.02 -35.61 -38.49
N LYS A 177 -6.28 -36.07 -38.53
CA LYS A 177 -6.75 -37.06 -39.51
C LYS A 177 -7.54 -36.43 -40.67
N ASN A 178 -8.33 -35.39 -40.39
CA ASN A 178 -9.24 -34.79 -41.37
C ASN A 178 -9.06 -33.26 -41.42
N LEU A 179 -8.89 -32.70 -42.62
CA LEU A 179 -8.84 -31.25 -42.86
C LEU A 179 -10.24 -30.61 -42.99
N SER A 180 -11.28 -31.42 -43.18
CA SER A 180 -12.65 -30.97 -43.41
C SER A 180 -13.36 -30.61 -42.09
N ARG A 181 -13.99 -29.43 -42.05
CA ARG A 181 -14.84 -29.01 -40.93
C ARG A 181 -16.15 -29.80 -40.95
N THR A 182 -16.28 -30.75 -40.05
CA THR A 182 -17.53 -31.47 -39.79
C THR A 182 -18.32 -30.80 -38.66
N PRO A 183 -19.67 -30.88 -38.67
CA PRO A 183 -20.49 -30.30 -37.59
C PRO A 183 -20.18 -30.91 -36.21
N GLU A 184 -19.68 -32.15 -36.15
CA GLU A 184 -19.21 -32.80 -34.92
C GLU A 184 -17.93 -32.15 -34.37
N LEU A 185 -16.99 -31.76 -35.25
CA LEU A 185 -15.78 -31.06 -34.87
C LEU A 185 -16.09 -29.68 -34.28
N ASP A 186 -17.07 -28.97 -34.84
CA ASP A 186 -17.52 -27.67 -34.32
C ASP A 186 -18.17 -27.80 -32.94
N ALA A 187 -18.94 -28.87 -32.70
CA ALA A 187 -19.51 -29.16 -31.39
C ALA A 187 -18.43 -29.49 -30.35
N LEU A 188 -17.42 -30.28 -30.73
CA LEU A 188 -16.28 -30.62 -29.89
C LEU A 188 -15.44 -29.37 -29.57
N GLN A 189 -15.13 -28.56 -30.59
CA GLN A 189 -14.42 -27.30 -30.45
C GLN A 189 -15.17 -26.35 -29.52
N SER A 190 -16.49 -26.24 -29.65
CA SER A 190 -17.33 -25.40 -28.78
C SER A 190 -17.27 -25.83 -27.31
N ARG A 191 -17.30 -27.15 -27.03
CA ARG A 191 -17.15 -27.71 -25.67
C ARG A 191 -15.74 -27.46 -25.11
N MET A 192 -14.71 -27.63 -25.93
CA MET A 192 -13.32 -27.35 -25.57
C MET A 192 -13.11 -25.86 -25.25
N ILE A 193 -13.62 -24.96 -26.08
CA ILE A 193 -13.52 -23.51 -25.86
C ILE A 193 -14.22 -23.15 -24.56
N ARG A 194 -15.45 -23.64 -24.32
CA ARG A 194 -16.21 -23.35 -23.10
C ARG A 194 -15.47 -23.80 -21.84
N SER A 195 -14.94 -25.03 -21.82
CA SER A 195 -14.17 -25.54 -20.67
C SER A 195 -12.86 -24.77 -20.46
N ASN A 196 -12.16 -24.39 -21.55
CA ASN A 196 -10.98 -23.55 -21.44
C ASN A 196 -11.30 -22.16 -20.88
N THR A 197 -12.37 -21.52 -21.36
CA THR A 197 -12.82 -20.21 -20.86
C THR A 197 -13.18 -20.29 -19.39
N ARG A 198 -13.98 -21.29 -18.96
CA ARG A 198 -14.32 -21.49 -17.55
C ARG A 198 -13.10 -21.70 -16.67
N ARG A 199 -12.19 -22.59 -17.09
CA ARG A 199 -10.93 -22.84 -16.38
C ARG A 199 -10.10 -21.56 -16.24
N GLN A 200 -10.00 -20.75 -17.29
CA GLN A 200 -9.28 -19.47 -17.25
C GLN A 200 -9.97 -18.46 -16.33
N VAL A 201 -11.30 -18.40 -16.34
CA VAL A 201 -12.07 -17.52 -15.44
C VAL A 201 -11.86 -17.94 -13.98
N TYR A 202 -11.94 -19.23 -13.66
CA TYR A 202 -11.71 -19.71 -12.28
C TYR A 202 -10.27 -19.48 -11.82
N LEU A 203 -9.29 -19.76 -12.68
CA LEU A 203 -7.89 -19.43 -12.41
C LEU A 203 -7.73 -17.93 -12.16
N GLY A 204 -8.28 -17.10 -13.05
CA GLY A 204 -8.21 -15.64 -12.96
C GLY A 204 -8.85 -15.11 -11.69
N LEU A 205 -10.03 -15.61 -11.32
CA LEU A 205 -10.73 -15.23 -10.10
C LEU A 205 -9.94 -15.65 -8.84
N THR A 206 -9.36 -16.85 -8.84
CA THR A 206 -8.52 -17.35 -7.74
C THR A 206 -7.27 -16.49 -7.56
N VAL A 207 -6.60 -16.15 -8.67
CA VAL A 207 -5.41 -15.31 -8.64
C VAL A 207 -5.78 -13.88 -8.21
N ALA A 208 -6.88 -13.33 -8.73
CA ALA A 208 -7.35 -12.00 -8.36
C ALA A 208 -7.74 -11.92 -6.87
N SER A 209 -8.42 -12.93 -6.33
CA SER A 209 -8.74 -12.98 -4.90
C SER A 209 -7.48 -13.10 -4.06
N TYR A 210 -6.52 -13.93 -4.47
CA TYR A 210 -5.22 -14.05 -3.79
C TYR A 210 -4.49 -12.70 -3.71
N ILE A 211 -4.41 -12.01 -4.85
CA ILE A 211 -3.79 -10.69 -4.98
C ILE A 211 -4.47 -9.68 -4.05
N TYR A 212 -5.80 -9.65 -4.06
CA TYR A 212 -6.59 -8.75 -3.22
C TYR A 212 -6.26 -8.94 -1.73
N PHE A 213 -6.22 -10.18 -1.24
CA PHE A 213 -5.95 -10.45 0.17
C PHE A 213 -4.51 -10.10 0.58
N ILE A 214 -3.52 -10.26 -0.30
CA ILE A 214 -2.16 -9.78 -0.02
C ILE A 214 -2.14 -8.25 0.06
N GLY A 215 -2.80 -7.56 -0.86
CA GLY A 215 -2.92 -6.10 -0.87
C GLY A 215 -3.64 -5.57 0.37
N ASP A 216 -4.77 -6.17 0.74
CA ASP A 216 -5.53 -5.84 1.95
C ASP A 216 -4.69 -6.00 3.23
N ALA A 217 -3.89 -7.07 3.33
CA ALA A 217 -2.98 -7.26 4.46
C ALA A 217 -1.83 -6.23 4.50
N ALA A 218 -1.32 -5.83 3.35
CA ALA A 218 -0.27 -4.82 3.22
C ALA A 218 -0.77 -3.42 3.61
N VAL A 219 -2.02 -3.07 3.21
CA VAL A 219 -2.64 -1.79 3.53
C VAL A 219 -3.06 -1.72 4.99
N ASN A 220 -3.69 -2.76 5.53
CA ASN A 220 -4.18 -2.82 6.91
C ASN A 220 -3.10 -3.24 7.93
N TYR A 221 -1.83 -2.91 7.67
CA TYR A 221 -0.71 -3.27 8.54
C TYR A 221 -0.78 -2.53 9.89
N SER A 222 -0.84 -3.28 11.00
CA SER A 222 -1.22 -2.73 12.32
C SER A 222 -0.10 -2.03 13.10
N THR A 223 1.16 -2.04 12.64
CA THR A 223 2.24 -1.35 13.35
C THR A 223 2.25 0.13 12.97
N ASN A 224 2.00 1.02 13.93
CA ASN A 224 1.70 2.44 13.73
C ASN A 224 2.88 3.35 13.33
N GLU A 225 4.03 2.82 12.89
CA GLU A 225 5.22 3.64 12.56
C GLU A 225 5.86 3.27 11.21
N VAL A 226 5.07 2.84 10.23
CA VAL A 226 5.61 2.58 8.88
C VAL A 226 5.24 3.74 7.96
N SER A 227 6.25 4.45 7.46
CA SER A 227 6.08 5.55 6.51
C SER A 227 5.30 5.11 5.27
N ASP A 228 4.49 6.02 4.72
CA ASP A 228 3.69 5.77 3.53
C ASP A 228 4.53 5.34 2.33
N VAL A 229 5.77 5.84 2.25
CA VAL A 229 6.80 5.39 1.31
C VAL A 229 7.05 3.88 1.40
N LYS A 230 7.28 3.34 2.60
CA LYS A 230 7.57 1.91 2.79
C LYS A 230 6.36 1.05 2.42
N LYS A 231 5.14 1.55 2.68
CA LYS A 231 3.89 0.92 2.25
C LYS A 231 3.74 0.90 0.72
N ALA A 232 3.88 2.04 0.07
CA ALA A 232 3.81 2.17 -1.39
C ALA A 232 4.86 1.30 -2.10
N THR A 233 6.11 1.35 -1.62
CA THR A 233 7.23 0.59 -2.20
C THR A 233 7.04 -0.91 -2.05
N THR A 234 6.66 -1.37 -0.84
CA THR A 234 6.42 -2.80 -0.60
C THR A 234 5.28 -3.30 -1.48
N LEU A 235 4.21 -2.52 -1.60
CA LEU A 235 3.03 -2.89 -2.38
C LEU A 235 3.33 -2.84 -3.90
N ALA A 236 4.17 -1.92 -4.37
CA ALA A 236 4.70 -1.90 -5.75
C ALA A 236 5.62 -3.09 -6.05
N CYS A 237 6.43 -3.51 -5.06
CA CYS A 237 7.27 -4.71 -5.16
C CYS A 237 6.42 -5.98 -5.28
N ILE A 238 5.22 -6.04 -4.70
CA ILE A 238 4.41 -7.25 -4.87
C ILE A 238 3.62 -7.18 -6.18
N PHE A 239 3.06 -6.01 -6.46
CA PHE A 239 2.12 -5.84 -7.56
C PHE A 239 2.48 -4.66 -8.45
N PRO A 240 2.63 -4.91 -9.76
CA PRO A 240 2.93 -3.83 -10.64
C PRO A 240 1.77 -2.83 -10.72
N GLY A 241 2.04 -1.56 -10.41
CA GLY A 241 1.06 -0.46 -10.44
C GLY A 241 0.27 -0.28 -9.15
N ALA A 242 0.40 -1.18 -8.17
CA ALA A 242 -0.32 -1.05 -6.92
C ALA A 242 0.20 0.12 -6.07
N GLY A 243 1.51 0.41 -6.12
CA GLY A 243 2.08 1.58 -5.45
C GLY A 243 1.49 2.90 -5.96
N GLN A 244 1.14 2.97 -7.25
CA GLN A 244 0.46 4.13 -7.84
C GLN A 244 -0.98 4.26 -7.35
N ILE A 245 -1.69 3.15 -7.17
CA ILE A 245 -3.04 3.11 -6.57
C ILE A 245 -2.98 3.61 -5.12
N TYR A 246 -2.02 3.13 -4.33
CA TYR A 246 -1.80 3.61 -2.95
C TYR A 246 -1.47 5.11 -2.93
N ASN A 247 -0.63 5.55 -3.86
CA ASN A 247 -0.30 6.95 -4.04
C ASN A 247 -1.43 7.76 -4.70
N LYS A 248 -2.64 7.21 -4.91
CA LYS A 248 -3.77 7.89 -5.59
C LYS A 248 -3.43 8.42 -7.00
N SER A 249 -2.31 7.99 -7.58
CA SER A 249 -1.82 8.33 -8.92
C SER A 249 -2.47 7.42 -9.97
N TYR A 250 -3.81 7.32 -9.96
CA TYR A 250 -4.55 6.36 -10.79
C TYR A 250 -4.33 6.54 -12.29
N TRP A 251 -4.02 7.77 -12.73
CA TRP A 251 -3.79 8.08 -14.14
C TRP A 251 -2.56 7.35 -14.72
N LYS A 252 -1.59 6.95 -13.87
CA LYS A 252 -0.40 6.18 -14.28
C LYS A 252 -0.71 4.69 -14.48
N VAL A 253 -1.77 4.18 -13.85
CA VAL A 253 -2.12 2.75 -13.83
C VAL A 253 -2.38 2.19 -15.23
N PRO A 254 -3.13 2.85 -16.13
CA PRO A 254 -3.30 2.36 -17.51
C PRO A 254 -1.97 2.15 -18.25
N PHE A 255 -0.97 3.00 -18.02
CA PHE A 255 0.34 2.87 -18.65
C PHE A 255 1.13 1.67 -18.10
N VAL A 256 1.10 1.47 -16.78
CA VAL A 256 1.75 0.31 -16.16
C VAL A 256 1.08 -0.98 -16.62
N VAL A 257 -0.24 -1.07 -16.51
CA VAL A 257 -1.00 -2.25 -16.94
C VAL A 257 -0.82 -2.50 -18.43
N GLY A 258 -0.87 -1.46 -19.26
CA GLY A 258 -0.64 -1.54 -20.70
C GLY A 258 0.77 -2.02 -21.04
N GLY A 259 1.79 -1.48 -20.36
CA GLY A 259 3.18 -1.88 -20.54
C GLY A 259 3.42 -3.35 -20.19
N PHE A 260 2.91 -3.81 -19.04
CA PHE A 260 3.02 -5.22 -18.64
C PHE A 260 2.21 -6.15 -19.54
N ALA A 261 0.99 -5.76 -19.95
CA ALA A 261 0.19 -6.54 -20.88
C ALA A 261 0.89 -6.70 -22.24
N ALA A 262 1.48 -5.62 -22.76
CA ALA A 262 2.27 -5.65 -23.99
C ALA A 262 3.50 -6.56 -23.85
N MET A 263 4.22 -6.47 -22.74
CA MET A 263 5.37 -7.33 -22.46
C MET A 263 4.98 -8.82 -22.38
N ILE A 264 3.93 -9.15 -21.63
CA ILE A 264 3.42 -10.53 -21.52
C ILE A 264 3.03 -11.06 -22.90
N TYR A 265 2.33 -10.24 -23.70
CA TYR A 265 1.98 -10.61 -25.07
C TYR A 265 3.21 -10.86 -25.94
N CYS A 266 4.20 -9.97 -25.90
CA CYS A 266 5.46 -10.14 -26.62
C CYS A 266 6.21 -11.40 -26.19
N ILE A 267 6.29 -11.70 -24.89
CA ILE A 267 6.92 -12.92 -24.37
C ILE A 267 6.17 -14.16 -24.88
N ASP A 268 4.84 -14.17 -24.79
CA ASP A 268 4.03 -15.30 -25.23
C ASP A 268 4.14 -15.52 -26.75
N TRP A 269 4.06 -14.46 -27.54
CA TRP A 269 4.27 -14.51 -28.99
C TRP A 269 5.62 -15.12 -29.35
N ASN A 270 6.70 -14.62 -28.74
CA ASN A 270 8.04 -15.13 -28.99
C ASN A 270 8.23 -16.57 -28.48
N ASN A 271 7.58 -16.94 -27.37
CA ASN A 271 7.63 -18.29 -26.83
C ASN A 271 6.89 -19.30 -27.71
N ARG A 272 5.72 -18.94 -28.26
CA ARG A 272 5.01 -19.77 -29.24
C ARG A 272 5.83 -19.99 -30.51
N GLY A 273 6.41 -18.92 -31.05
CA GLY A 273 7.36 -19.01 -32.16
C GLY A 273 8.54 -19.93 -31.84
N TYR A 274 9.18 -19.76 -30.69
CA TYR A 274 10.27 -20.61 -30.24
C TYR A 274 9.88 -22.10 -30.18
N GLN A 275 8.73 -22.44 -29.58
CA GLN A 275 8.27 -23.82 -29.47
C GLN A 275 7.98 -24.45 -30.83
N ARG A 276 7.35 -23.68 -31.73
CA ARG A 276 7.06 -24.07 -33.11
C ARG A 276 8.33 -24.46 -33.87
N PHE A 277 9.31 -23.56 -33.96
CA PHE A 277 10.57 -23.81 -34.65
C PHE A 277 11.47 -24.83 -33.93
N LYS A 278 11.37 -24.95 -32.60
CA LYS A 278 12.05 -26.02 -31.85
C LYS A 278 11.53 -27.40 -32.23
N LYS A 279 10.22 -27.55 -32.38
CA LYS A 279 9.60 -28.82 -32.80
C LYS A 279 10.00 -29.16 -34.24
N ALA A 280 9.88 -28.19 -35.16
CA ALA A 280 10.27 -28.37 -36.56
C ALA A 280 11.75 -28.76 -36.69
N TYR A 281 12.66 -28.05 -36.02
CA TYR A 281 14.09 -28.37 -36.03
C TYR A 281 14.38 -29.79 -35.52
N ARG A 282 13.71 -30.22 -34.43
CA ARG A 282 13.90 -31.56 -33.88
C ARG A 282 13.50 -32.64 -34.90
N LEU A 283 12.32 -32.51 -35.49
CA LEU A 283 11.81 -33.46 -36.48
C LEU A 283 12.72 -33.53 -37.72
N LEU A 284 13.19 -32.39 -38.19
CA LEU A 284 14.11 -32.33 -39.34
C LEU A 284 15.48 -32.94 -38.99
N SER A 285 16.02 -32.66 -37.80
CA SER A 285 17.29 -33.25 -37.36
C SER A 285 17.19 -34.75 -37.11
N ASP A 286 16.02 -35.25 -36.72
CA ASP A 286 15.78 -36.68 -36.53
C ASP A 286 15.64 -37.38 -37.89
N TYR A 287 14.99 -36.74 -38.88
CA TYR A 287 14.92 -37.19 -40.27
C TYR A 287 16.32 -37.25 -40.93
N GLU A 288 17.13 -36.20 -40.80
CA GLU A 288 18.50 -36.16 -41.35
C GLU A 288 19.38 -37.29 -40.78
N LYS A 289 19.13 -37.73 -39.54
CA LYS A 289 19.88 -38.81 -38.89
C LYS A 289 19.36 -40.21 -39.22
N ASN A 290 18.05 -40.36 -39.41
CA ASN A 290 17.40 -41.66 -39.65
C ASN A 290 16.38 -41.52 -40.81
N PRO A 291 16.85 -41.39 -42.06
CA PRO A 291 15.95 -41.19 -43.21
C PRO A 291 14.99 -42.38 -43.43
N ASP A 292 15.45 -43.61 -43.14
CA ASP A 292 14.67 -44.85 -43.33
C ASP A 292 13.43 -44.95 -42.43
N ALA A 293 13.39 -44.20 -41.32
CA ALA A 293 12.26 -44.17 -40.39
C ALA A 293 11.09 -43.30 -40.87
N TYR A 294 11.27 -42.54 -41.96
CA TYR A 294 10.31 -41.55 -42.46
C TYR A 294 10.07 -41.74 -43.98
N PRO A 295 9.30 -42.76 -44.39
CA PRO A 295 9.09 -43.10 -45.80
C PRO A 295 8.35 -42.01 -46.61
N ASP A 296 7.56 -41.15 -45.94
CA ASP A 296 6.81 -40.05 -46.56
C ASP A 296 7.54 -38.68 -46.51
N GLY A 297 8.82 -38.67 -46.09
CA GLY A 297 9.64 -37.46 -45.94
C GLY A 297 9.54 -36.77 -44.57
N PRO A 298 10.09 -35.56 -44.43
CA PRO A 298 10.10 -34.82 -43.16
C PRO A 298 8.68 -34.57 -42.61
N THR A 299 8.44 -34.99 -41.37
CA THR A 299 7.16 -34.79 -40.66
C THR A 299 7.01 -33.39 -40.04
N ASP A 300 7.92 -32.47 -40.37
CA ASP A 300 7.88 -31.10 -39.91
C ASP A 300 6.81 -30.29 -40.66
N GLU A 301 6.37 -29.18 -40.05
CA GLU A 301 5.31 -28.34 -40.62
C GLU A 301 5.67 -27.65 -41.95
N PHE A 302 6.97 -27.65 -42.31
CA PHE A 302 7.45 -27.08 -43.56
C PHE A 302 7.79 -28.15 -44.60
N HIS A 303 7.57 -29.44 -44.32
CA HIS A 303 7.83 -30.56 -45.23
C HIS A 303 9.24 -30.50 -45.85
N GLY A 304 10.25 -30.15 -45.07
CA GLY A 304 11.64 -30.02 -45.54
C GLY A 304 11.92 -28.85 -46.49
N ARG A 305 11.00 -27.91 -46.70
CA ARG A 305 11.22 -26.74 -47.60
C ARG A 305 12.31 -25.79 -47.14
N TYR A 306 12.68 -25.84 -45.87
CA TYR A 306 13.71 -25.00 -45.27
C TYR A 306 14.81 -25.84 -44.65
N SER A 307 16.06 -25.42 -44.84
CA SER A 307 17.24 -26.07 -44.24
C SER A 307 17.18 -26.06 -42.70
N ALA A 308 17.73 -27.09 -42.07
CA ALA A 308 17.87 -27.19 -40.62
C ALA A 308 18.58 -25.97 -40.02
N ASP A 309 19.56 -25.40 -40.72
CA ASP A 309 20.28 -24.20 -40.26
C ASP A 309 19.40 -22.95 -40.23
N PHE A 310 18.52 -22.79 -41.23
CA PHE A 310 17.57 -21.68 -41.28
C PHE A 310 16.54 -21.77 -40.15
N ILE A 311 15.95 -22.95 -39.93
CA ILE A 311 15.01 -23.20 -38.83
C ILE A 311 15.70 -23.01 -37.47
N ARG A 312 16.96 -23.45 -37.35
CA ARG A 312 17.79 -23.23 -36.15
C ARG A 312 18.00 -21.75 -35.87
N ASN A 313 18.28 -20.95 -36.90
CA ASN A 313 18.45 -19.50 -36.76
C ASN A 313 17.15 -18.81 -36.30
N LEU A 314 16.02 -19.13 -36.93
CA LEU A 314 14.68 -18.65 -36.53
C LEU A 314 14.39 -18.98 -35.07
N ARG A 315 14.56 -20.25 -34.68
CA ARG A 315 14.41 -20.70 -33.29
C ARG A 315 15.27 -19.88 -32.33
N ASN A 316 16.55 -19.68 -32.67
CA ASN A 316 17.47 -18.92 -31.83
C ASN A 316 17.08 -17.44 -31.73
N ASN A 317 16.57 -16.85 -32.82
CA ASN A 317 16.08 -15.47 -32.81
C ASN A 317 14.84 -15.29 -31.92
N TYR A 318 13.86 -16.20 -32.02
CA TYR A 318 12.68 -16.19 -31.13
C TYR A 318 13.05 -16.41 -29.67
N ARG A 319 14.01 -17.31 -29.39
CA ARG A 319 14.55 -17.48 -28.04
C ARG A 319 15.16 -16.17 -27.52
N ARG A 320 16.06 -15.57 -28.29
CA ARG A 320 16.73 -14.31 -27.91
C ARG A 320 15.73 -13.19 -27.68
N ASN A 321 14.75 -13.04 -28.57
CA ASN A 321 13.72 -12.00 -28.43
C ASN A 321 12.84 -12.23 -27.20
N ARG A 322 12.44 -13.48 -26.91
CA ARG A 322 11.72 -13.82 -25.68
C ARG A 322 12.55 -13.45 -24.46
N ASP A 323 13.81 -13.86 -24.43
CA ASP A 323 14.70 -13.64 -23.29
C ASP A 323 14.96 -12.12 -23.10
N LEU A 324 15.10 -11.37 -24.20
CA LEU A 324 15.18 -9.90 -24.18
C LEU A 324 13.88 -9.26 -23.66
N CYS A 325 12.70 -9.73 -24.10
CA CYS A 325 11.43 -9.24 -23.56
C CYS A 325 11.31 -9.51 -22.06
N ILE A 326 11.79 -10.66 -21.57
CA ILE A 326 11.82 -10.97 -20.13
C ILE A 326 12.74 -9.99 -19.39
N ILE A 327 13.92 -9.69 -19.92
CA ILE A 327 14.87 -8.73 -19.33
C ILE A 327 14.25 -7.32 -19.29
N ILE A 328 13.66 -6.85 -20.40
CA ILE A 328 12.98 -5.55 -20.45
C ILE A 328 11.83 -5.50 -19.46
N SER A 329 11.05 -6.59 -19.34
CA SER A 329 9.96 -6.68 -18.37
C SER A 329 10.45 -6.55 -16.93
N ALA A 330 11.58 -7.18 -16.60
CA ALA A 330 12.22 -7.05 -15.31
C ALA A 330 12.72 -5.61 -15.07
N GLY A 331 13.30 -4.97 -16.09
CA GLY A 331 13.69 -3.55 -16.03
C GLY A 331 12.50 -2.61 -15.78
N LEU A 332 11.40 -2.79 -16.53
CA LEU A 332 10.16 -2.03 -16.34
C LEU A 332 9.56 -2.23 -14.95
N TYR A 333 9.66 -3.44 -14.40
CA TYR A 333 9.22 -3.75 -13.06
C TYR A 333 10.03 -3.00 -11.99
N VAL A 334 11.36 -2.98 -12.09
CA VAL A 334 12.21 -2.19 -11.20
C VAL A 334 11.91 -0.70 -11.33
N LEU A 335 11.80 -0.20 -12.57
CA LEU A 335 11.52 1.22 -12.83
C LEU A 335 10.21 1.66 -12.18
N GLN A 336 9.17 0.83 -12.25
CA GLN A 336 7.88 1.18 -11.66
C GLN A 336 7.89 1.12 -10.12
N ILE A 337 8.69 0.25 -9.51
CA ILE A 337 8.93 0.30 -8.05
C ILE A 337 9.57 1.63 -7.66
N VAL A 338 10.58 2.08 -8.42
CA VAL A 338 11.24 3.37 -8.19
C VAL A 338 10.27 4.54 -8.38
N ASP A 339 9.44 4.53 -9.42
CA ASP A 339 8.40 5.55 -9.65
C ASP A 339 7.43 5.65 -8.46
N ALA A 340 6.93 4.52 -7.96
CA ALA A 340 6.06 4.49 -6.78
C ALA A 340 6.77 4.97 -5.50
N HIS A 341 8.07 4.67 -5.37
CA HIS A 341 8.88 5.10 -4.23
C HIS A 341 9.15 6.61 -4.23
N VAL A 342 9.44 7.19 -5.39
CA VAL A 342 9.66 8.64 -5.56
C VAL A 342 8.36 9.41 -5.39
N ASP A 343 7.26 8.95 -6.03
CA ASP A 343 5.93 9.57 -5.86
C ASP A 343 5.52 9.61 -4.39
N ALA A 344 5.82 8.56 -3.63
CA ALA A 344 5.49 8.52 -2.21
C ALA A 344 6.34 9.52 -1.39
N HIS A 345 7.61 9.72 -1.74
CA HIS A 345 8.47 10.72 -1.07
C HIS A 345 8.05 12.15 -1.39
N LEU A 346 7.56 12.41 -2.60
CA LEU A 346 7.15 13.74 -3.03
C LEU A 346 5.77 14.16 -2.47
N LYS A 347 4.98 13.21 -1.95
CA LYS A 347 3.69 13.51 -1.33
C LYS A 347 3.77 14.23 0.01
N ASP A 348 4.85 14.01 0.76
CA ASP A 348 5.09 14.68 2.04
C ASP A 348 5.65 16.10 1.84
N TYR A 349 5.97 16.47 0.59
CA TYR A 349 6.35 17.82 0.22
C TYR A 349 5.09 18.68 0.13
N ASP A 350 4.96 19.65 1.03
CA ASP A 350 3.86 20.62 1.00
C ASP A 350 4.02 21.50 -0.25
N VAL A 351 3.21 21.22 -1.27
CA VAL A 351 3.01 22.09 -2.41
C VAL A 351 1.65 22.74 -2.20
N SER A 352 1.59 23.65 -1.23
CA SER A 352 0.47 24.56 -1.03
C SER A 352 0.31 25.41 -2.29
N ASP A 353 -0.84 25.28 -2.97
CA ASP A 353 -1.22 26.20 -4.07
C ASP A 353 -1.55 27.61 -3.55
N ASP A 354 -1.47 27.86 -2.24
CA ASP A 354 -1.72 29.16 -1.61
C ASP A 354 -0.48 30.06 -1.64
N LEU A 355 0.08 30.26 -2.83
CA LEU A 355 1.00 31.37 -3.09
C LEU A 355 0.17 32.66 -3.18
N SER A 356 -0.42 33.07 -2.06
CA SER A 356 -1.16 34.32 -1.96
C SER A 356 -0.23 35.47 -1.58
N MET A 357 -0.25 36.52 -2.41
CA MET A 357 0.38 37.79 -2.13
C MET A 357 -0.66 38.70 -1.48
N ASN A 358 -0.52 38.96 -0.18
CA ASN A 358 -1.43 39.86 0.53
C ASN A 358 -0.82 41.26 0.57
N LEU A 359 -1.45 42.20 -0.13
CA LEU A 359 -1.05 43.61 -0.22
C LEU A 359 -2.03 44.44 0.62
N GLU A 360 -1.58 44.92 1.78
CA GLU A 360 -2.39 45.73 2.67
C GLU A 360 -1.86 47.18 2.70
N PRO A 361 -2.74 48.21 2.58
CA PRO A 361 -2.32 49.59 2.75
C PRO A 361 -1.90 49.81 4.21
N LEU A 362 -0.67 50.27 4.41
CA LEU A 362 -0.12 50.61 5.72
C LEU A 362 -0.18 52.14 5.89
N VAL A 363 -0.82 52.59 6.95
CA VAL A 363 -0.73 53.98 7.40
C VAL A 363 -0.01 53.96 8.73
N ASP A 364 1.25 54.36 8.74
CA ASP A 364 2.06 54.48 9.95
C ASP A 364 2.18 55.95 10.36
N TYR A 365 2.20 56.23 11.67
CA TYR A 365 2.33 57.57 12.21
C TYR A 365 3.68 57.71 12.90
N THR A 366 4.73 57.79 12.08
CA THR A 366 6.10 57.88 12.58
C THR A 366 6.42 59.32 13.04
N TYR A 367 7.01 59.46 14.22
CA TYR A 367 7.43 60.77 14.75
C TYR A 367 8.67 61.24 13.99
N VAL A 368 8.60 62.40 13.32
CA VAL A 368 9.72 62.98 12.59
C VAL A 368 10.24 64.20 13.37
N PRO A 369 11.40 64.09 14.05
CA PRO A 369 11.91 65.15 14.93
C PRO A 369 12.13 66.49 14.21
N SER A 370 12.53 66.44 12.93
CA SER A 370 12.77 67.63 12.11
C SER A 370 11.50 68.44 11.78
N ALA A 371 10.31 67.85 11.96
CA ALA A 371 9.03 68.48 11.59
C ALA A 371 8.12 68.76 12.81
N GLY A 372 8.60 68.50 14.03
CA GLY A 372 7.91 68.85 15.28
C GLY A 372 6.63 68.06 15.59
N GLY A 373 6.39 66.90 14.97
CA GLY A 373 5.18 66.11 15.22
C GLY A 373 5.11 64.77 14.48
N ASN A 374 4.05 64.01 14.75
CA ASN A 374 3.74 62.76 14.04
C ASN A 374 3.19 63.08 12.64
N ARG A 375 3.72 62.43 11.60
CA ARG A 375 3.18 62.52 10.24
C ARG A 375 2.71 61.17 9.76
N ALA A 376 1.60 61.15 9.02
CA ALA A 376 1.13 59.95 8.35
C ALA A 376 2.09 59.60 7.21
N VAL A 377 2.68 58.41 7.30
CA VAL A 377 3.47 57.77 6.26
C VAL A 377 2.59 56.72 5.62
N PHE A 378 2.34 56.88 4.32
CA PHE A 378 1.57 55.93 3.53
C PHE A 378 2.52 54.94 2.87
N GLY A 379 2.27 53.66 3.07
CA GLY A 379 3.02 52.59 2.47
C GLY A 379 2.11 51.40 2.14
N PHE A 380 2.72 50.34 1.64
CA PHE A 380 2.06 49.05 1.45
C PHE A 380 2.85 48.00 2.21
N ASN A 381 2.16 47.19 3.01
CA ASN A 381 2.73 45.98 3.58
C ASN A 381 2.49 44.84 2.60
N LEU A 382 3.55 44.07 2.33
CA LEU A 382 3.56 43.01 1.35
C LEU A 382 3.97 41.73 2.08
N SER A 383 3.02 40.82 2.25
CA SER A 383 3.27 39.53 2.89
C SER A 383 3.06 38.40 1.89
N PHE A 384 4.00 37.47 1.90
CA PHE A 384 3.94 36.25 1.10
C PHE A 384 3.63 35.10 2.05
N LYS A 385 2.62 34.29 1.69
CA LYS A 385 2.45 32.94 2.24
C LYS A 385 3.09 31.97 1.25
N PHE A 386 3.91 31.07 1.80
CA PHE A 386 4.50 29.94 1.08
C PHE A 386 3.93 28.68 1.71
#